data_AF-A0A5N3WI27-F1
#
_entry.id   AF-A0A5N3WI27-F1
#
_cell.length_a   1.000
_cell.length_b   1.000
_cell.length_c   1.000
_cell.angle_alpha   90.00
_cell.angle_beta   90.00
_cell.angle_gamma   90.00
#
_symmetry.space_group_name_H-M   'P 1'
#
loop_
_entity.id
_entity.type
_entity.pdbx_description
1 polymer ?
#
loop_
_entity_poly.entity_id
_entity_poly.type
_entity_poly.pdbx_seq_one_letter_code
_entity_poly.pdbx_strand_id
1 'polypeptide(L)'
;MYMQVESRTSSCLHLKRAPGIRSWSLLVGILSIGLAAAYYSGDSLGWKLFYVTGCLFVAVQNLEDWEEAVFNKSTGKVVLKTFSLYRKLLTLWRAGHDQVVVLLSDIRDVNVEEEKVRYFGKGYVVVLRFATGFSHPLTQSAVMGHRSDVEAVAKLITTFLELHRLESPVELSQSSDSEADGPGDQS
;
A
#
# COMPACT_ATOMS: atom_id res chain seq x y z
N MET A 1 -1.89 -10.55 -4.03
CA MET A 1 -0.53 -10.01 -4.17
C MET A 1 -0.55 -8.54 -3.78
N TYR A 2 0.30 -8.12 -2.84
CA TYR A 2 0.26 -6.79 -2.22
C TYR A 2 1.09 -5.76 -2.99
N MET A 3 2.43 -5.78 -2.85
CA MET A 3 3.34 -4.97 -3.65
C MET A 3 4.49 -5.85 -4.17
N GLN A 4 4.91 -5.62 -5.41
CA GLN A 4 6.08 -6.23 -6.04
C GLN A 4 7.27 -5.29 -5.95
N VAL A 5 8.46 -5.84 -5.73
CA VAL A 5 9.73 -5.08 -5.80
C VAL A 5 10.12 -4.96 -7.26
N GLU A 6 10.05 -3.76 -7.82
CA GLU A 6 10.45 -3.49 -9.21
C GLU A 6 11.95 -3.22 -9.31
N SER A 7 12.52 -2.49 -8.35
CA SER A 7 13.96 -2.26 -8.28
C SER A 7 14.42 -2.13 -6.83
N ARG A 8 15.55 -2.77 -6.53
CA ARG A 8 16.21 -2.69 -5.22
C ARG A 8 17.68 -2.38 -5.43
N THR A 9 18.09 -1.19 -5.01
CA THR A 9 19.48 -0.77 -4.89
C THR A 9 19.74 -0.38 -3.43
N SER A 10 20.99 -0.19 -3.03
CA SER A 10 21.34 0.28 -1.68
C SER A 10 20.71 1.65 -1.32
N SER A 11 20.45 2.50 -2.33
CA SER A 11 19.93 3.85 -2.18
C SER A 11 18.47 4.04 -2.63
N CYS A 12 17.89 3.07 -3.34
CA CYS A 12 16.53 3.18 -3.89
C CYS A 12 15.77 1.87 -3.74
N LEU A 13 14.55 1.94 -3.23
CA LEU A 13 13.60 0.84 -3.18
C LEU A 13 12.32 1.27 -3.90
N HIS A 14 12.00 0.60 -5.01
CA HIS A 14 10.79 0.85 -5.78
C HIS A 14 9.84 -0.34 -5.65
N LEU A 15 8.68 -0.07 -5.07
CA LEU A 15 7.58 -1.01 -4.92
C LEU A 15 6.43 -0.60 -5.85
N LYS A 16 5.85 -1.57 -6.54
CA LYS A 16 4.74 -1.35 -7.46
C LYS A 16 3.64 -2.38 -7.25
N ARG A 17 2.40 -1.93 -7.38
CA ARG A 17 1.19 -2.75 -7.38
C ARG A 17 0.43 -2.49 -8.67
N ALA A 18 0.16 -3.58 -9.38
CA ALA A 18 -0.72 -3.59 -10.54
C ALA A 18 -2.06 -4.25 -10.16
N PRO A 19 -3.16 -3.95 -10.89
CA PRO A 19 -4.45 -4.58 -10.68
C PRO A 19 -4.33 -6.10 -10.78
N GLY A 20 -4.99 -6.80 -9.86
CA GLY A 20 -4.98 -8.26 -9.84
C GLY A 20 -5.73 -8.89 -11.03
N ILE A 21 -5.45 -10.17 -11.28
CA ILE A 21 -6.12 -10.96 -12.35
C ILE A 21 -7.66 -10.93 -12.22
N ARG A 22 -8.18 -10.85 -10.99
CA ARG A 22 -9.62 -10.74 -10.72
C ARG A 22 -10.20 -9.45 -11.29
N SER A 23 -9.51 -8.33 -11.09
CA SER A 23 -9.94 -7.02 -11.57
C SER A 23 -9.87 -6.95 -13.11
N TRP A 24 -8.79 -7.47 -13.71
CA TRP A 24 -8.69 -7.62 -15.17
C TRP A 24 -9.77 -8.53 -15.76
N SER A 25 -10.07 -9.64 -15.09
CA SER A 25 -11.14 -10.56 -15.50
C SER A 25 -12.52 -9.88 -15.46
N LEU A 26 -12.81 -9.12 -14.41
CA LEU A 26 -14.06 -8.35 -14.32
C LEU A 26 -14.16 -7.30 -15.44
N LEU A 27 -13.06 -6.62 -15.76
CA LEU A 27 -13.04 -5.65 -16.84
C LEU A 27 -13.39 -6.30 -18.18
N VAL A 28 -12.75 -7.41 -18.52
CA VAL A 28 -13.02 -8.15 -19.77
C VAL A 28 -14.43 -8.75 -19.76
N GLY A 29 -14.87 -9.28 -18.61
CA GLY A 29 -16.21 -9.85 -18.43
C GLY A 29 -17.31 -8.83 -18.68
N ILE A 30 -17.27 -7.68 -18.01
CA ILE A 30 -18.28 -6.61 -18.17
C ILE A 30 -18.24 -6.04 -19.59
N LEU A 31 -17.04 -5.84 -20.15
CA LEU A 31 -16.89 -5.30 -21.50
C LEU A 31 -17.44 -6.27 -22.57
N SER A 32 -17.22 -7.58 -22.39
CA SER A 32 -17.75 -8.60 -23.30
C SER A 32 -19.28 -8.65 -23.30
N ILE A 33 -19.92 -8.45 -22.14
CA ILE A 33 -21.38 -8.33 -22.04
C ILE A 33 -21.87 -7.09 -22.81
N GLY A 34 -21.19 -5.96 -22.69
CA GLY A 34 -21.54 -4.74 -23.44
C GLY A 34 -21.41 -4.90 -24.95
N LEU A 35 -20.35 -5.57 -25.40
CA LEU A 35 -20.14 -5.91 -26.81
C LEU A 35 -21.19 -6.89 -27.34
N ALA A 36 -21.51 -7.94 -26.57
CA ALA A 36 -22.57 -8.89 -26.92
C ALA A 36 -23.92 -8.19 -27.01
N ALA A 37 -24.26 -7.34 -26.04
CA ALA A 37 -25.47 -6.54 -26.06
C ALA A 37 -25.53 -5.66 -27.31
N ALA A 38 -24.44 -4.98 -27.68
CA ALA A 38 -24.39 -4.16 -28.89
C ALA A 38 -24.43 -4.96 -30.20
N TYR A 39 -23.85 -6.16 -30.23
CA TYR A 39 -23.80 -7.02 -31.42
C TYR A 39 -25.14 -7.71 -31.70
N TYR A 40 -25.76 -8.28 -30.67
CA TYR A 40 -27.05 -8.98 -30.78
C TYR A 40 -28.25 -8.03 -30.75
N SER A 41 -28.07 -6.79 -30.29
CA SER A 41 -29.08 -5.73 -30.38
C SER A 41 -29.33 -5.34 -31.84
N GLY A 42 -30.60 -5.31 -32.24
CA GLY A 42 -31.06 -4.73 -33.50
C GLY A 42 -31.21 -3.21 -33.45
N ASP A 43 -30.72 -2.54 -32.40
CA ASP A 43 -30.97 -1.13 -32.15
C ASP A 43 -30.09 -0.21 -33.00
N SER A 44 -30.44 1.08 -32.99
CA SER A 44 -29.64 2.13 -33.64
C SER A 44 -28.22 2.20 -33.07
N LEU A 45 -27.29 2.73 -33.87
CA LEU A 45 -25.89 2.94 -33.47
C LEU A 45 -25.73 3.68 -32.14
N GLY A 46 -26.64 4.61 -31.81
CA GLY A 46 -26.59 5.35 -30.54
C GLY A 46 -26.79 4.45 -29.31
N TRP A 47 -27.75 3.53 -29.37
CA TRP A 47 -28.00 2.56 -28.29
C TRP A 47 -26.85 1.57 -28.13
N LYS A 48 -26.28 1.13 -29.25
CA LYS A 48 -25.07 0.27 -29.25
C LYS A 48 -23.88 0.97 -28.59
N LEU A 49 -23.65 2.24 -28.94
CA LEU A 49 -22.59 3.05 -28.33
C LEU A 49 -22.83 3.23 -26.84
N PHE A 50 -24.08 3.43 -26.43
CA PHE A 50 -24.46 3.57 -25.04
C PHE A 50 -24.18 2.29 -24.23
N TYR A 51 -24.51 1.11 -24.75
CA TYR A 51 -24.21 -0.16 -24.09
C TYR A 51 -22.71 -0.37 -23.91
N VAL A 52 -21.92 -0.16 -24.97
CA VAL A 52 -20.46 -0.34 -24.90
C VAL A 52 -19.82 0.68 -23.96
N THR A 53 -20.22 1.96 -24.05
CA THR A 53 -19.67 3.03 -23.22
C THR A 53 -20.05 2.86 -21.75
N GLY A 54 -21.31 2.48 -21.47
CA GLY A 54 -21.79 2.19 -20.12
C GLY A 54 -21.07 1.00 -19.50
N CYS A 55 -20.94 -0.11 -20.23
CA CYS A 55 -20.18 -1.27 -19.77
C CYS A 55 -18.70 -0.94 -19.57
N LEU A 56 -18.08 -0.17 -20.46
CA LEU A 56 -16.70 0.29 -20.29
C LEU A 56 -16.55 1.16 -19.03
N PHE A 57 -17.49 2.06 -18.76
CA PHE A 57 -17.46 2.91 -17.57
C PHE A 57 -17.58 2.12 -16.27
N VAL A 58 -18.49 1.14 -16.22
CA VAL A 58 -18.65 0.24 -15.07
C VAL A 58 -17.41 -0.66 -14.90
N ALA A 59 -16.85 -1.16 -16.00
CA ALA A 59 -15.66 -1.99 -16.01
C ALA A 59 -14.45 -1.23 -15.46
N VAL A 60 -14.25 0.02 -15.89
CA VAL A 60 -13.16 0.88 -15.42
C VAL A 60 -13.33 1.28 -13.96
N GLN A 61 -14.56 1.49 -13.47
CA GLN A 61 -14.82 1.76 -12.05
C GLN A 61 -14.47 0.58 -11.13
N ASN A 62 -14.58 -0.65 -11.63
CA ASN A 62 -14.22 -1.86 -10.87
C ASN A 62 -12.74 -2.24 -11.03
N LEU A 63 -11.98 -1.47 -11.80
CA LEU A 63 -10.57 -1.69 -11.99
C LEU A 63 -9.81 -1.17 -10.76
N GLU A 64 -9.00 -2.03 -10.15
CA GLU A 64 -8.17 -1.67 -9.01
C GLU A 64 -7.17 -0.56 -9.40
N ASP A 65 -6.85 0.32 -8.45
CA ASP A 65 -5.87 1.37 -8.67
C ASP A 65 -4.43 0.79 -8.73
N TRP A 66 -3.58 1.44 -9.51
CA TRP A 66 -2.14 1.19 -9.49
C TRP A 66 -1.51 2.01 -8.36
N GLU A 67 -0.64 1.37 -7.59
CA GLU A 67 0.05 2.03 -6.47
C GLU A 67 1.56 1.86 -6.67
N GLU A 68 2.32 2.94 -6.55
CA GLU A 68 3.78 2.94 -6.64
C GLU A 68 4.35 3.61 -5.38
N ALA A 69 5.30 2.98 -4.70
CA ALA A 69 6.01 3.55 -3.56
C ALA A 69 7.51 3.53 -3.83
N VAL A 70 8.11 4.72 -3.91
CA VAL A 70 9.55 4.90 -4.18
C VAL A 70 10.22 5.48 -2.95
N PHE A 71 11.10 4.70 -2.33
CA PHE A 71 11.94 5.15 -1.22
C PHE A 71 13.32 5.47 -1.76
N ASN A 72 13.75 6.72 -1.66
CA ASN A 72 15.05 7.15 -2.16
C ASN A 72 15.89 7.79 -1.03
N LYS A 73 16.95 7.08 -0.62
CA LYS A 73 17.93 7.53 0.38
C LYS A 73 18.80 8.67 -0.13
N SER A 74 19.11 8.71 -1.43
CA SER A 74 19.95 9.79 -2.00
C SER A 74 19.27 11.15 -1.94
N THR A 75 17.94 11.18 -2.09
CA THR A 75 17.15 12.40 -2.00
C THR A 75 16.51 12.59 -0.63
N GLY A 76 16.55 11.57 0.24
CA GLY A 76 15.87 11.57 1.53
C GLY A 76 14.34 11.64 1.45
N LYS A 77 13.74 11.19 0.34
CA LYS A 77 12.28 11.31 0.09
C LYS A 77 11.64 9.95 -0.21
N VAL A 78 10.47 9.74 0.37
CA VAL A 78 9.52 8.67 0.03
C VAL A 78 8.42 9.29 -0.82
N VAL A 79 8.17 8.69 -1.97
CA VAL A 79 7.16 9.15 -2.92
C VAL A 79 6.15 8.03 -3.07
N LEU A 80 4.96 8.22 -2.52
CA LEU A 80 3.82 7.35 -2.75
C LEU A 80 2.98 7.95 -3.88
N LYS A 81 2.75 7.18 -4.94
CA LYS A 81 1.91 7.56 -6.06
C LYS A 81 0.75 6.59 -6.16
N THR A 82 -0.45 7.13 -6.28
CA THR A 82 -1.63 6.35 -6.61
C THR A 82 -2.17 6.81 -7.96
N PHE A 83 -2.43 5.84 -8.82
CA PHE A 83 -2.91 6.05 -10.18
C PHE A 83 -4.20 5.28 -10.41
N SER A 84 -5.28 6.02 -10.67
CA SER A 84 -6.59 5.46 -10.98
C SER A 84 -6.93 5.69 -12.45
N LEU A 85 -7.13 4.61 -13.20
CA LEU A 85 -7.60 4.71 -14.59
C LEU A 85 -8.99 5.33 -14.68
N TYR A 86 -9.85 5.09 -13.68
CA TYR A 86 -11.15 5.74 -13.58
C TYR A 86 -11.02 7.25 -13.46
N ARG A 87 -10.18 7.74 -12.54
CA ARG A 87 -9.93 9.18 -12.38
C ARG A 87 -9.33 9.79 -13.64
N LYS A 88 -8.43 9.07 -14.32
CA LYS A 88 -7.85 9.52 -15.59
C LYS A 88 -8.89 9.60 -16.71
N LEU A 89 -9.80 8.62 -16.80
CA LEU A 89 -10.89 8.62 -17.78
C LEU A 89 -11.88 9.76 -17.51
N LEU A 90 -12.32 9.90 -16.26
CA LEU A 90 -13.24 10.97 -15.84
C LEU A 90 -12.69 12.37 -16.08
N THR A 91 -11.39 12.55 -15.87
CA THR A 91 -10.75 13.87 -16.00
C THR A 91 -10.26 14.13 -17.42
N LEU A 92 -10.65 13.31 -18.40
CA LEU A 92 -10.20 13.41 -19.79
C LEU A 92 -8.67 13.54 -19.88
N TRP A 93 -7.97 12.75 -19.06
CA TRP A 93 -6.51 12.69 -18.98
C TRP A 93 -5.85 13.97 -18.45
N ARG A 94 -6.62 14.92 -17.89
CA ARG A 94 -6.08 16.14 -17.28
C ARG A 94 -5.64 15.96 -15.83
N ALA A 95 -6.19 15.00 -15.09
CA ALA A 95 -5.73 14.78 -13.72
C ALA A 95 -4.38 14.08 -13.70
N GLY A 96 -3.44 14.69 -12.97
CA GLY A 96 -2.17 14.08 -12.61
C GLY A 96 -2.34 12.93 -11.62
N HIS A 97 -1.22 12.29 -11.30
CA HIS A 97 -1.19 11.21 -10.32
C HIS A 97 -1.29 11.81 -8.91
N ASP A 98 -2.00 11.15 -8.02
CA ASP A 98 -1.98 11.55 -6.61
C ASP A 98 -0.61 11.21 -6.06
N GLN A 99 0.15 12.21 -5.62
CA GLN A 99 1.53 12.04 -5.18
C GLN A 99 1.70 12.59 -3.77
N VAL A 100 1.99 11.70 -2.83
CA VAL A 100 2.35 12.06 -1.46
C VAL A 100 3.87 11.91 -1.33
N VAL A 101 4.54 13.02 -1.07
CA VAL A 101 5.99 13.05 -0.84
C VAL A 101 6.23 13.27 0.65
N VAL A 102 6.92 12.33 1.28
CA VAL A 102 7.28 12.40 2.70
C VAL A 102 8.78 12.26 2.86
N LEU A 103 9.35 12.81 3.93
CA LEU A 103 10.78 12.76 4.19
C LEU A 103 11.15 11.40 4.83
N LEU A 104 12.27 10.80 4.42
CA LEU A 104 12.73 9.53 5.01
C LEU A 104 13.07 9.67 6.49
N SER A 105 13.61 10.83 6.90
CA SER A 105 13.98 11.11 8.30
C SER A 105 12.78 11.12 9.24
N ASP A 106 11.58 11.34 8.69
CA ASP A 106 10.37 11.42 9.49
C ASP A 106 9.83 10.03 9.76
N ILE A 107 10.21 8.99 9.02
CA ILE A 107 9.73 7.62 9.25
C ILE A 107 10.50 7.02 10.43
N ARG A 108 9.77 6.70 11.50
CA ARG A 108 10.33 6.05 12.70
C ARG A 108 10.08 4.56 12.74
N ASP A 109 8.90 4.13 12.30
CA ASP A 109 8.49 2.74 12.40
C ASP A 109 7.57 2.35 11.23
N VAL A 110 7.53 1.04 10.95
CA VAL A 110 6.70 0.42 9.91
C VAL A 110 5.92 -0.70 10.57
N ASN A 111 4.61 -0.50 10.73
CA ASN A 111 3.75 -1.48 11.37
C ASN A 111 2.78 -2.10 10.35
N VAL A 112 2.29 -3.30 10.63
CA VAL A 112 1.23 -3.96 9.88
C VAL A 112 -0.07 -3.84 10.68
N GLU A 113 -1.00 -3.03 10.20
CA GLU A 113 -2.29 -2.85 10.86
C GLU A 113 -3.35 -3.79 10.25
N GLU A 114 -4.17 -4.40 11.11
CA GLU A 114 -5.31 -5.23 10.71
C GLU A 114 -6.52 -4.31 10.49
N GLU A 115 -6.92 -4.13 9.24
CA GLU A 115 -8.13 -3.40 8.89
C GLU A 115 -9.31 -4.39 8.83
N LYS A 116 -10.30 -4.23 9.72
CA LYS A 116 -11.55 -5.00 9.67
C LYS A 116 -12.41 -4.51 8.52
N VAL A 117 -12.39 -5.25 7.41
CA VAL A 117 -13.23 -4.96 6.25
C VAL A 117 -14.63 -5.52 6.54
N ARG A 118 -15.60 -4.62 6.67
CA ARG A 118 -16.97 -4.85 7.21
C ARG A 118 -17.71 -6.08 6.67
N TYR A 119 -17.42 -6.53 5.44
CA TYR A 119 -18.07 -7.69 4.80
C TYR A 119 -17.13 -8.79 4.33
N PHE A 120 -15.82 -8.54 4.34
CA PHE A 120 -14.87 -9.40 3.66
C PHE A 120 -13.82 -10.01 4.63
N GLY A 121 -13.87 -9.66 5.92
CA GLY A 121 -13.03 -10.26 6.95
C GLY A 121 -11.85 -9.39 7.33
N LYS A 122 -10.70 -10.01 7.62
CA LYS A 122 -9.48 -9.33 8.08
C LYS A 122 -8.61 -8.93 6.88
N GLY A 123 -8.42 -7.64 6.67
CA GLY A 123 -7.45 -7.07 5.74
C GLY A 123 -6.18 -6.68 6.49
N TYR A 124 -5.03 -6.74 5.80
CA TYR A 124 -3.76 -6.27 6.35
C TYR A 124 -3.17 -5.19 5.44
N VAL A 125 -2.62 -4.14 6.05
CA VAL A 125 -1.98 -3.02 5.36
C VAL A 125 -0.69 -2.62 6.08
N VAL A 126 0.34 -2.25 5.32
CA VAL A 126 1.55 -1.65 5.88
C VAL A 126 1.28 -0.17 6.16
N VAL A 127 1.56 0.27 7.37
CA VAL A 127 1.38 1.66 7.82
C VAL A 127 2.73 2.22 8.25
N LEU A 128 3.12 3.34 7.63
CA LEU A 128 4.32 4.09 8.00
C LEU A 128 3.96 5.02 9.16
N ARG A 129 4.71 4.93 10.28
CA ARG A 129 4.58 5.82 11.43
C ARG A 129 5.67 6.89 11.39
N PHE A 130 5.23 8.14 11.46
CA PHE A 130 6.12 9.29 11.40
C PHE A 130 6.46 9.84 12.79
N ALA A 131 7.61 10.50 12.92
CA ALA A 131 8.11 11.16 14.12
C ALA A 131 7.15 12.22 14.66
N THR A 132 6.33 12.80 13.78
CA THR A 132 5.29 13.78 14.06
C THR A 132 4.03 13.18 14.68
N GLY A 133 3.95 11.85 14.82
CA GLY A 133 2.81 11.12 15.38
C GLY A 133 1.72 10.78 14.37
N PHE A 134 1.87 11.17 13.09
CA PHE A 134 0.96 10.76 12.03
C PHE A 134 1.28 9.35 11.52
N SER A 135 0.24 8.64 11.08
CA SER A 135 0.33 7.32 10.45
C SER A 135 -0.21 7.41 9.02
N HIS A 136 0.53 6.90 8.04
CA HIS A 136 0.07 6.87 6.64
C HIS A 136 0.13 5.45 6.10
N PRO A 137 -1.00 4.89 5.60
CA PRO A 137 -0.99 3.59 4.97
C PRO A 137 -0.20 3.63 3.67
N LEU A 138 0.65 2.62 3.43
CA LEU A 138 1.46 2.49 2.23
C LEU A 138 0.60 2.26 0.98
N THR A 139 -0.58 1.68 1.17
CA THR A 139 -1.56 1.35 0.13
C THR A 139 -2.94 1.80 0.58
N GLN A 140 -3.75 2.35 -0.32
CA GLN A 140 -5.12 2.78 -0.02
C GLN A 140 -6.09 1.61 0.15
N SER A 141 -5.72 0.40 -0.29
CA SER A 141 -6.54 -0.80 -0.11
C SER A 141 -5.78 -1.90 0.64
N ALA A 142 -6.37 -2.36 1.75
CA ALA A 142 -5.88 -3.51 2.50
C ALA A 142 -6.00 -4.79 1.65
N VAL A 143 -4.98 -5.65 1.73
CA VAL A 143 -5.02 -6.95 1.06
C VAL A 143 -5.56 -8.01 2.00
N MET A 144 -6.49 -8.78 1.47
CA MET A 144 -7.24 -9.79 2.19
C MET A 144 -6.50 -11.12 2.23
N GLY A 145 -6.41 -11.74 3.41
CA GLY A 145 -5.95 -13.11 3.58
C GLY A 145 -4.45 -13.37 3.37
N HIS A 146 -3.65 -12.37 2.97
CA HIS A 146 -2.21 -12.51 2.70
C HIS A 146 -1.34 -11.72 3.68
N ARG A 147 -1.50 -12.00 4.99
CA ARG A 147 -0.70 -11.35 6.05
C ARG A 147 0.80 -11.52 5.82
N SER A 148 1.25 -12.69 5.38
CA SER A 148 2.65 -13.00 5.11
C SER A 148 3.29 -12.07 4.07
N ASP A 149 2.55 -11.73 3.02
CA ASP A 149 3.07 -10.87 1.94
C ASP A 149 3.21 -9.43 2.42
N VAL A 150 2.25 -8.98 3.23
CA VAL A 150 2.24 -7.65 3.85
C VAL A 150 3.38 -7.53 4.87
N GLU A 151 3.58 -8.54 5.71
CA GLU A 151 4.70 -8.61 6.65
C GLU A 151 6.06 -8.69 5.95
N ALA A 152 6.16 -9.43 4.84
CA ALA A 152 7.39 -9.49 4.05
C ALA A 152 7.76 -8.12 3.47
N VAL A 153 6.78 -7.37 2.96
CA VAL A 153 6.99 -5.99 2.48
C VAL A 153 7.35 -5.06 3.63
N ALA A 154 6.66 -5.15 4.78
CA ALA A 154 7.01 -4.36 5.97
C ALA A 154 8.46 -4.62 6.40
N LYS A 155 8.85 -5.89 6.56
CA LYS A 155 10.22 -6.29 6.93
C LYS A 155 11.25 -5.80 5.92
N LEU A 156 10.92 -5.82 4.63
CA LEU A 156 11.80 -5.33 3.57
C LEU A 156 12.03 -3.82 3.71
N ILE A 157 10.98 -3.04 3.95
CA ILE A 157 11.07 -1.59 4.18
C ILE A 157 11.86 -1.31 5.46
N THR A 158 11.56 -1.99 6.57
CA THR A 158 12.28 -1.83 7.85
C THR A 158 13.77 -2.13 7.70
N THR A 159 14.11 -3.21 6.98
CA THR A 159 15.51 -3.59 6.69
C THR A 159 16.18 -2.55 5.79
N PHE A 160 15.47 -2.06 4.77
CA PHE A 160 16.00 -1.04 3.86
C PHE A 160 16.24 0.29 4.58
N LEU A 161 15.33 0.72 5.45
CA LEU A 161 15.44 1.97 6.21
C LEU A 161 16.34 1.84 7.46
N GLU A 162 16.82 0.63 7.79
CA GLU A 162 17.66 0.35 8.96
C GLU A 162 17.01 0.81 10.29
N LEU A 163 15.67 0.81 10.37
CA LEU A 163 14.93 1.34 11.53
C LEU A 163 15.25 0.58 12.83
N HIS A 164 15.60 -0.70 12.74
CA HIS A 164 16.07 -1.51 13.87
C HIS A 164 17.38 -1.01 14.50
N ARG A 165 18.11 -0.08 13.88
CA ARG A 165 19.32 0.52 14.46
C ARG A 165 19.02 1.67 15.43
N LEU A 166 17.80 2.21 15.42
CA LEU A 166 17.37 3.28 16.33
C LEU A 166 16.71 2.78 17.61
N GLU A 167 16.44 1.48 17.71
CA GLU A 167 15.97 0.84 18.94
C GLU A 167 17.10 -0.03 19.50
N SER A 168 18.24 0.60 19.82
CA SER A 168 19.13 0.00 20.80
C SER A 168 18.42 0.09 22.15
N PRO A 169 18.38 -0.98 22.97
CA PRO A 169 17.88 -0.92 24.33
C PRO A 169 18.87 -0.15 25.20
N VAL A 170 18.91 1.17 25.04
CA VAL A 170 19.58 2.12 25.93
C VAL A 170 18.47 3.04 26.41
N GLU A 171 17.66 2.53 27.36
CA GLU A 171 16.99 3.30 28.43
C GLU A 171 15.97 2.41 29.19
N LEU A 172 16.43 1.29 29.74
CA LEU A 172 15.75 0.65 30.89
C LEU A 172 16.73 0.10 31.94
N SER A 173 18.01 0.43 31.82
CA SER A 173 19.08 -0.07 32.68
C SER A 173 19.93 1.08 33.17
N GLN A 174 19.33 1.96 33.99
CA GLN A 174 20.05 2.82 34.93
C GLN A 174 19.08 3.50 35.92
N SER A 175 18.60 2.72 36.90
CA SER A 175 18.49 3.24 38.27
C SER A 175 19.34 2.33 39.16
N SER A 176 20.64 2.63 39.15
CA SER A 176 21.65 2.07 40.05
C SER A 176 21.68 2.92 41.31
N ASP A 177 21.63 2.28 42.48
CA ASP A 177 22.64 2.37 43.56
C ASP A 177 22.01 1.84 44.87
N SER A 178 22.37 0.64 45.34
CA SER A 178 23.63 0.22 45.99
C SER A 178 23.73 0.71 47.44
N GLU A 179 23.62 -0.22 48.41
CA GLU A 179 24.57 -0.31 49.53
C GLU A 179 24.75 -1.79 49.91
N ALA A 180 26.02 -2.21 49.92
CA ALA A 180 26.52 -3.48 50.38
C ALA A 180 26.98 -3.33 51.84
N ASP A 181 26.78 -4.35 52.68
CA ASP A 181 27.88 -5.13 53.28
C ASP A 181 27.32 -6.27 54.15
N GLY A 182 27.93 -7.47 54.06
CA GLY A 182 27.86 -8.47 55.15
C GLY A 182 28.95 -8.18 56.19
N PRO A 183 29.23 -9.02 57.21
CA PRO A 183 28.88 -10.45 57.37
C PRO A 183 28.44 -10.83 58.82
N GLY A 184 28.18 -12.12 59.09
CA GLY A 184 28.44 -12.70 60.43
C GLY A 184 27.34 -13.52 61.11
N ASP A 185 27.41 -14.83 60.91
CA ASP A 185 27.28 -15.95 61.85
C ASP A 185 26.69 -15.80 63.28
N GLN A 186 25.88 -16.82 63.63
CA GLN A 186 25.61 -17.45 64.95
C GLN A 186 25.13 -16.63 66.17
N SER A 187 23.91 -16.94 66.62
CA SER A 187 23.61 -17.55 67.93
C SER A 187 22.16 -18.04 68.01
#